data_AF-A0A914U9Q5-F1
#
_entry.id   AF-A0A914U9Q5-F1
#
_cell.length_a   1.000
_cell.length_b   1.000
_cell.length_c   1.000
_cell.angle_alpha   90.00
_cell.angle_beta   90.00
_cell.angle_gamma   90.00
#
_symmetry.space_group_name_H-M   'P 1'
#
loop_
_entity.id
_entity.type
_entity.pdbx_description
1 polymer ?
#
loop_
_entity_poly.entity_id
_entity_poly.type
_entity_poly.pdbx_seq_one_letter_code
_entity_poly.pdbx_strand_id
1 'polypeptide(L)'
;MSKKIPKTLTPSELLEAEKNSYRLFGFTATEFTNRITGIMIDKWATIYDSHIAPPLVDSAAPEKAVKKFSFNVLSSLFQHGRFHMIFNGWKEWIAATIFHIPPNITLPEDEKYKNAADYDDQEDLDKEQAELEEHIRQLREQIEIVENERKNTKIAIQAIREYKKANADTVDAMEH
;
A
#
# COMPACT_ATOMS: atom_id res chain seq x y z
N MET A 1 -20.23 2.70 -39.47
CA MET A 1 -20.22 2.93 -38.01
C MET A 1 -18.78 3.18 -37.58
N SER A 2 -18.41 4.43 -37.32
CA SER A 2 -17.04 4.79 -36.90
C SER A 2 -16.82 4.37 -35.45
N LYS A 3 -15.92 3.41 -35.20
CA LYS A 3 -15.48 3.07 -33.84
C LYS A 3 -14.64 4.24 -33.33
N LYS A 4 -15.21 5.10 -32.49
CA LYS A 4 -14.43 6.12 -31.76
C LYS A 4 -13.43 5.37 -30.89
N ILE A 5 -12.15 5.54 -31.20
CA ILE A 5 -11.06 5.07 -30.34
C ILE A 5 -11.23 5.81 -29.00
N PRO A 6 -11.30 5.10 -27.86
CA PRO A 6 -11.41 5.77 -26.56
C PRO A 6 -10.20 6.69 -26.40
N LYS A 7 -10.46 7.96 -26.07
CA LYS A 7 -9.41 8.93 -25.74
C LYS A 7 -8.55 8.32 -24.63
N THR A 8 -7.25 8.29 -24.84
CA THR A 8 -6.29 8.02 -23.77
C THR A 8 -6.43 9.12 -22.72
N LEU A 9 -6.82 8.72 -21.51
CA LEU A 9 -6.92 9.62 -20.36
C LEU A 9 -5.52 10.12 -19.98
N THR A 10 -5.42 11.38 -19.58
CA THR A 10 -4.19 11.94 -19.03
C THR A 10 -3.89 11.32 -17.65
N PRO A 11 -2.63 11.35 -17.17
CA PRO A 11 -2.28 10.80 -15.86
C PRO A 11 -3.09 11.37 -14.69
N SER A 12 -3.49 12.64 -14.76
CA SER A 12 -4.34 13.29 -13.74
C SER A 12 -5.78 12.76 -13.77
N GLU A 13 -6.36 12.60 -14.95
CA GLU A 13 -7.71 12.04 -15.12
C GLU A 13 -7.76 10.56 -14.73
N LEU A 14 -6.67 9.81 -14.91
CA LEU A 14 -6.54 8.43 -14.44
C LEU A 14 -6.55 8.35 -12.91
N LEU A 15 -5.81 9.25 -12.24
CA LEU A 15 -5.77 9.30 -10.78
C LEU A 15 -7.14 9.68 -10.17
N GLU A 16 -7.83 10.63 -10.80
CA GLU A 16 -9.16 11.05 -10.38
C GLU A 16 -10.21 9.96 -10.64
N ALA A 17 -10.11 9.26 -11.77
CA ALA A 17 -10.93 8.08 -12.05
C ALA A 17 -10.71 6.98 -11.00
N GLU A 18 -9.46 6.69 -10.61
CA GLU A 18 -9.19 5.70 -9.55
C GLU A 18 -9.75 6.11 -8.19
N LYS A 19 -9.67 7.39 -7.83
CA LYS A 19 -10.26 7.93 -6.59
C LYS A 19 -11.78 7.79 -6.57
N ASN A 20 -12.44 8.12 -7.68
CA ASN A 20 -13.90 8.01 -7.80
C ASN A 20 -14.34 6.54 -7.80
N SER A 21 -13.61 5.65 -8.48
CA SER A 21 -13.86 4.21 -8.41
C SER A 21 -13.73 3.70 -6.98
N TYR A 22 -12.70 4.12 -6.24
CA TYR A 22 -12.52 3.71 -4.85
C TYR A 22 -13.67 4.16 -3.94
N ARG A 23 -14.14 5.40 -4.11
CA ARG A 23 -15.28 5.92 -3.34
C ARG A 23 -16.55 5.11 -3.57
N LEU A 24 -16.87 4.81 -4.83
CA LEU A 24 -18.10 4.07 -5.17
C LEU A 24 -18.02 2.58 -4.83
N PHE A 25 -16.90 1.92 -5.13
CA PHE A 25 -16.78 0.47 -5.04
C PHE A 25 -16.10 -0.02 -3.75
N GLY A 26 -15.42 0.87 -3.03
CA GLY A 26 -14.59 0.52 -1.86
C GLY A 26 -13.26 -0.16 -2.21
N PHE A 27 -12.93 -0.22 -3.50
CA PHE A 27 -11.68 -0.76 -4.04
C PHE A 27 -11.40 -0.17 -5.43
N THR A 28 -10.14 -0.22 -5.85
CA THR A 28 -9.74 0.23 -7.20
C THR A 28 -9.82 -0.89 -8.23
N ALA A 29 -9.98 -0.54 -9.52
CA ALA A 29 -9.88 -1.49 -10.63
C ALA A 29 -8.55 -2.27 -10.60
N THR A 30 -7.47 -1.60 -10.20
CA THR A 30 -6.14 -2.18 -10.04
C THR A 30 -6.12 -3.25 -8.95
N GLU A 31 -6.67 -2.98 -7.76
CA GLU A 31 -6.77 -3.97 -6.68
C GLU A 31 -7.62 -5.18 -7.08
N PHE A 32 -8.78 -4.93 -7.70
CA PHE A 32 -9.65 -6.00 -8.18
C PHE A 32 -8.92 -6.92 -9.17
N THR A 33 -8.32 -6.33 -10.21
CA THR A 33 -7.65 -7.10 -11.26
C THR A 33 -6.41 -7.83 -10.75
N ASN A 34 -5.65 -7.24 -9.82
CA ASN A 34 -4.53 -7.90 -9.18
C ASN A 34 -4.99 -9.12 -8.36
N ARG A 35 -6.09 -9.00 -7.63
CA ARG A 35 -6.65 -10.12 -6.85
C ARG A 35 -7.10 -11.26 -7.74
N ILE A 36 -7.79 -10.98 -8.84
CA ILE A 36 -8.20 -12.01 -9.81
C ILE A 36 -6.97 -12.64 -10.49
N THR A 37 -5.96 -11.84 -10.83
CA THR A 37 -4.70 -12.34 -11.40
C THR A 37 -4.01 -13.31 -10.43
N GLY A 38 -3.95 -12.97 -9.14
CA GLY A 38 -3.41 -13.87 -8.10
C GLY A 38 -4.16 -15.20 -8.04
N ILE A 39 -5.49 -15.17 -8.00
CA ILE A 39 -6.32 -16.39 -8.00
C ILE A 39 -6.05 -17.25 -9.24
N MET A 40 -5.92 -16.63 -10.42
CA MET A 40 -5.61 -17.37 -11.64
C MET A 40 -4.23 -18.03 -11.60
N ILE A 41 -3.22 -17.33 -11.07
CA ILE A 41 -1.87 -17.89 -10.88
C ILE A 41 -1.93 -19.10 -9.93
N ASP A 42 -2.59 -18.96 -8.79
CA ASP A 42 -2.70 -20.02 -7.78
C ASP A 42 -3.43 -21.26 -8.33
N LYS A 43 -4.53 -21.04 -9.05
CA LYS A 43 -5.29 -22.12 -9.70
C LYS A 43 -4.46 -22.80 -10.77
N TRP A 44 -3.72 -22.04 -11.56
CA TRP A 44 -2.85 -22.60 -12.58
C TRP A 44 -1.72 -23.44 -11.99
N ALA A 45 -1.07 -22.97 -10.91
CA ALA A 45 -0.09 -23.74 -10.16
C ALA A 45 -0.69 -25.06 -9.64
N THR A 46 -1.90 -25.00 -9.08
CA THR A 46 -2.63 -26.20 -8.61
C THR A 46 -2.89 -27.19 -9.74
N ILE A 47 -3.33 -26.73 -10.92
CA ILE A 47 -3.56 -27.59 -12.09
C ILE A 47 -2.25 -28.22 -12.56
N TYR A 48 -1.17 -27.43 -12.61
CA TYR A 48 0.15 -27.92 -12.98
C TYR A 48 0.59 -29.06 -12.04
N ASP A 49 0.54 -28.84 -10.73
CA ASP A 49 1.01 -29.82 -9.73
C ASP A 49 0.15 -31.09 -9.71
N SER A 50 -1.15 -30.99 -10.01
CA SER A 50 -2.07 -32.12 -9.93
C SER A 50 -2.19 -32.93 -11.23
N HIS A 51 -2.04 -32.31 -12.40
CA HIS A 51 -2.32 -32.96 -13.68
C HIS A 51 -1.11 -33.03 -14.62
N ILE A 52 -0.17 -32.08 -14.52
CA ILE A 52 0.96 -31.95 -15.45
C ILE A 52 2.24 -32.51 -14.85
N ALA A 53 2.52 -32.21 -13.58
CA ALA A 53 3.72 -32.67 -12.89
C ALA A 53 3.77 -34.20 -12.67
N PRO A 54 2.69 -34.89 -12.23
CA PRO A 54 2.78 -36.32 -11.90
C PRO A 54 3.21 -37.21 -13.08
N PRO A 55 2.63 -37.06 -14.30
CA PRO A 55 3.07 -37.84 -15.47
C PRO A 55 4.55 -37.63 -15.84
N LEU A 56 5.12 -36.46 -15.53
CA LEU A 56 6.52 -36.12 -15.82
C LEU A 56 7.49 -36.67 -14.76
N VAL A 57 7.02 -36.86 -13.54
CA VAL A 57 7.79 -37.51 -12.47
C VAL A 57 7.79 -39.03 -12.67
N ASP A 58 6.64 -39.58 -13.07
CA ASP A 58 6.47 -41.01 -13.33
C ASP A 58 7.25 -41.49 -14.57
N SER A 59 7.61 -40.58 -15.49
CA SER A 59 8.40 -40.90 -16.69
C SER A 59 9.92 -41.07 -16.42
N ALA A 60 10.33 -41.27 -15.17
CA ALA A 60 11.73 -41.37 -14.72
C ALA A 60 12.62 -40.17 -15.15
N ALA A 61 12.02 -39.01 -15.40
CA ALA A 61 12.77 -37.82 -15.74
C ALA A 61 13.55 -37.33 -14.50
N PRO A 62 14.79 -36.84 -14.66
CA PRO A 62 15.56 -36.31 -13.53
C PRO A 62 14.79 -35.16 -12.87
N GLU A 63 14.63 -35.20 -11.54
CA GLU A 63 13.83 -34.25 -10.75
C GLU A 63 14.19 -32.77 -11.04
N LYS A 64 15.48 -32.50 -11.30
CA LYS A 64 15.97 -31.18 -11.71
C LYS A 64 15.42 -30.73 -13.06
N ALA A 65 15.23 -31.64 -14.02
CA ALA A 65 14.63 -31.34 -15.31
C ALA A 65 13.14 -31.06 -15.19
N VAL A 66 12.42 -31.81 -14.34
CA VAL A 66 10.99 -31.59 -14.07
C VAL A 66 10.77 -30.23 -13.38
N LYS A 67 11.60 -29.88 -12.38
CA LYS A 67 11.54 -28.55 -11.73
C LYS A 67 11.93 -27.40 -12.66
N LYS A 68 12.89 -27.61 -13.56
CA LYS A 68 13.26 -26.59 -14.55
C LYS A 68 12.15 -26.41 -15.60
N PHE A 69 11.51 -27.51 -16.00
CA PHE A 69 10.36 -27.47 -16.91
C PHE A 69 9.15 -26.80 -16.26
N SER A 70 8.83 -27.11 -15.00
CA SER A 70 7.74 -26.46 -14.26
C SER A 70 7.95 -24.96 -14.15
N PHE A 71 9.16 -24.55 -13.75
CA PHE A 71 9.53 -23.15 -13.70
C PHE A 71 9.40 -22.48 -15.05
N ASN A 72 9.82 -23.13 -16.14
CA ASN A 72 9.73 -22.58 -17.49
C ASN A 72 8.29 -22.49 -18.02
N VAL A 73 7.42 -23.45 -17.71
CA VAL A 73 6.01 -23.42 -18.11
C VAL A 73 5.30 -22.29 -17.37
N LEU A 74 5.48 -22.21 -16.05
CA LEU A 74 4.91 -21.14 -15.22
C LEU A 74 5.47 -19.77 -15.62
N SER A 75 6.78 -19.64 -15.81
CA SER A 75 7.39 -18.38 -16.24
C SER A 75 7.00 -18.03 -17.68
N SER A 76 6.82 -18.98 -18.59
CA SER A 76 6.36 -18.67 -19.95
C SER A 76 4.92 -18.14 -20.00
N LEU A 77 4.08 -18.60 -19.09
CA LEU A 77 2.69 -18.16 -18.99
C LEU A 77 2.53 -16.81 -18.30
N PHE A 78 3.47 -16.39 -17.44
CA PHE A 78 3.31 -15.16 -16.66
C PHE A 78 4.40 -14.10 -16.90
N GLN A 79 5.61 -14.51 -17.26
CA GLN A 79 6.76 -13.63 -17.54
C GLN A 79 7.00 -13.42 -19.05
N HIS A 80 6.65 -14.37 -19.92
CA HIS A 80 6.84 -14.22 -21.37
C HIS A 80 5.62 -13.60 -22.07
N GLY A 81 5.65 -12.27 -22.19
CA GLY A 81 5.11 -11.46 -23.29
C GLY A 81 3.60 -11.52 -23.56
N ARG A 82 3.08 -12.66 -24.04
CA ARG A 82 1.72 -12.73 -24.60
C ARG A 82 0.64 -12.68 -23.53
N PHE A 83 0.78 -13.48 -22.48
CA PHE A 83 -0.18 -13.45 -21.37
C PHE A 83 -0.05 -12.17 -20.56
N HIS A 84 1.17 -11.70 -20.29
CA HIS A 84 1.38 -10.42 -19.65
C HIS A 84 0.71 -9.27 -20.44
N MET A 85 0.84 -9.26 -21.77
CA MET A 85 0.17 -8.29 -22.64
C MET A 85 -1.35 -8.42 -22.63
N ILE A 86 -1.90 -9.65 -22.68
CA ILE A 86 -3.34 -9.89 -22.58
C ILE A 86 -3.88 -9.44 -21.22
N PHE A 87 -3.18 -9.76 -20.14
CA PHE A 87 -3.57 -9.38 -18.79
C PHE A 87 -3.50 -7.87 -18.60
N ASN A 88 -2.45 -7.21 -19.09
CA ASN A 88 -2.38 -5.75 -19.02
C ASN A 88 -3.49 -5.10 -19.84
N GLY A 89 -3.77 -5.58 -21.06
CA GLY A 89 -4.89 -5.08 -21.86
C GLY A 89 -6.25 -5.35 -21.21
N TRP A 90 -6.41 -6.48 -20.52
CA TRP A 90 -7.61 -6.78 -19.74
C TRP A 90 -7.75 -5.87 -18.51
N LYS A 91 -6.65 -5.58 -17.81
CA LYS A 91 -6.62 -4.62 -16.70
C LYS A 91 -7.05 -3.23 -17.15
N GLU A 92 -6.44 -2.74 -18.22
CA GLU A 92 -6.77 -1.45 -18.84
C GLU A 92 -8.25 -1.41 -19.27
N TRP A 93 -8.74 -2.48 -19.91
CA TRP A 93 -10.13 -2.55 -20.34
C TRP A 93 -11.12 -2.52 -19.16
N ILE A 94 -10.86 -3.27 -18.09
CA ILE A 94 -11.69 -3.25 -16.87
C ILE A 94 -11.68 -1.86 -16.24
N ALA A 95 -10.50 -1.27 -16.08
CA ALA A 95 -10.37 0.06 -15.50
C ALA A 95 -11.10 1.11 -16.32
N ALA A 96 -11.01 1.06 -17.66
CA ALA A 96 -11.61 2.04 -18.56
C ALA A 96 -13.10 1.81 -18.86
N THR A 97 -13.63 0.60 -18.67
CA THR A 97 -14.99 0.24 -19.12
C THR A 97 -15.92 -0.19 -17.99
N ILE A 98 -15.42 -0.94 -17.00
CA ILE A 98 -16.26 -1.53 -15.95
C ILE A 98 -16.28 -0.63 -14.71
N PHE A 99 -15.09 -0.26 -14.23
CA PHE A 99 -14.96 0.55 -13.01
C PHE A 99 -14.78 2.03 -13.29
N HIS A 100 -14.77 2.43 -14.57
CA HIS A 100 -14.72 3.83 -14.94
C HIS A 100 -16.08 4.49 -14.69
N ILE A 101 -16.06 5.56 -13.90
CA ILE A 101 -17.21 6.45 -13.76
C ILE A 101 -17.01 7.58 -14.78
N PRO A 102 -17.89 7.69 -15.78
CA PRO A 102 -17.83 8.76 -16.76
C PRO A 102 -17.87 10.14 -16.07
N PRO A 103 -17.09 11.13 -16.54
CA PRO A 103 -17.02 12.45 -15.91
C PRO A 103 -18.34 13.23 -15.96
N ASN A 104 -19.28 12.82 -16.83
CA ASN A 104 -20.61 13.41 -16.92
C ASN A 104 -21.63 12.78 -15.95
N ILE A 105 -21.22 11.78 -15.16
CA ILE A 105 -22.06 11.16 -14.13
C ILE A 105 -21.55 11.64 -12.78
N THR A 106 -22.40 12.37 -12.06
CA THR A 106 -22.16 12.70 -10.66
C THR A 106 -22.64 11.56 -9.79
N LEU A 107 -21.81 11.14 -8.83
CA LEU A 107 -22.20 10.12 -7.88
C LEU A 107 -23.29 10.65 -6.94
N PRO A 108 -24.21 9.80 -6.44
CA PRO A 108 -25.26 10.23 -5.50
C PRO A 108 -24.71 10.94 -4.26
N GLU A 109 -23.54 10.51 -3.78
CA GLU A 109 -22.80 11.12 -2.68
C GLU A 109 -22.31 12.55 -2.96
N ASP A 110 -22.12 12.89 -4.23
CA ASP A 110 -21.66 14.21 -4.67
C ASP A 110 -22.80 15.14 -5.08
N GLU A 111 -24.06 14.68 -5.06
CA GLU A 111 -25.21 15.53 -5.38
C GLU A 111 -25.37 16.72 -4.44
N LYS A 112 -24.96 16.56 -3.17
CA LYS A 112 -24.93 17.65 -2.18
C LYS A 112 -23.86 18.71 -2.49
N TYR A 113 -22.87 18.39 -3.31
CA TYR A 113 -21.80 19.32 -3.71
C TYR A 113 -22.03 19.96 -5.08
N LYS A 114 -23.04 19.52 -5.85
CA LYS A 114 -23.38 20.11 -7.18
C LYS A 114 -23.65 21.62 -7.14
N ASN A 115 -24.09 22.13 -5.99
CA ASN A 115 -24.41 23.54 -5.77
C ASN A 115 -23.48 24.22 -4.76
N ALA A 116 -22.38 23.57 -4.35
CA ALA A 116 -21.39 24.17 -3.47
C ALA A 116 -20.52 25.15 -4.26
N ALA A 117 -21.14 26.25 -4.71
CA ALA A 117 -20.48 27.42 -5.25
C ALA A 117 -20.33 28.51 -4.19
N ASP A 118 -20.43 28.18 -2.91
CA ASP A 118 -20.18 29.13 -1.82
C ASP A 118 -18.70 29.06 -1.45
N TYR A 119 -17.97 29.95 -2.11
CA TYR A 119 -16.55 30.27 -1.95
C TYR A 119 -16.21 30.90 -0.58
N ASP A 120 -17.06 30.76 0.44
CA ASP A 120 -16.83 31.31 1.79
C ASP A 120 -16.02 30.35 2.70
N ASP A 121 -16.02 29.05 2.43
CA ASP A 121 -15.36 28.05 3.31
C ASP A 121 -13.86 27.88 3.05
N GLN A 122 -13.33 28.36 1.92
CA GLN A 122 -11.92 28.11 1.56
C GLN A 122 -10.95 28.89 2.45
N GLU A 123 -11.27 30.15 2.78
CA GLU A 123 -10.44 30.99 3.66
C GLU A 123 -10.48 30.48 5.11
N ASP A 124 -11.65 30.02 5.57
CA ASP A 124 -11.80 29.40 6.89
C ASP A 124 -11.04 28.07 6.99
N LEU A 125 -11.07 27.24 5.93
CA LEU A 125 -10.28 26.00 5.86
C LEU A 125 -8.77 26.27 5.82
N ASP A 126 -8.32 27.26 5.06
CA ASP A 126 -6.91 27.65 5.00
C ASP A 126 -6.42 28.17 6.37
N LYS A 127 -7.29 28.91 7.08
CA LYS A 127 -7.00 29.38 8.43
C LYS A 127 -6.97 28.24 9.45
N GLU A 128 -7.93 27.33 9.41
CA GLU A 128 -7.94 26.12 10.26
C GLU A 128 -6.70 25.27 10.01
N GLN A 129 -6.30 25.10 8.74
CA GLN A 129 -5.07 24.40 8.38
C GLN A 129 -3.84 25.08 8.99
N ALA A 130 -3.71 26.41 8.87
CA ALA A 130 -2.59 27.15 9.45
C ALA A 130 -2.55 27.05 10.99
N GLU A 131 -3.71 27.10 11.66
CA GLU A 131 -3.82 26.92 13.11
C GLU A 131 -3.39 25.51 13.55
N LEU A 132 -3.80 24.47 12.80
CA LEU A 132 -3.38 23.09 13.06
C LEU A 132 -1.89 22.87 12.84
N GLU A 133 -1.32 23.44 11.77
CA GLU A 133 0.12 23.37 11.50
C GLU A 133 0.94 24.02 12.61
N GLU A 134 0.48 25.18 13.11
CA GLU A 134 1.10 25.86 14.24
C GLU A 134 0.99 25.03 15.53
N HIS A 135 -0.16 24.42 15.80
CA HIS A 135 -0.34 23.56 16.96
C HIS A 135 0.56 22.32 16.91
N ILE A 136 0.71 21.70 15.73
CA ILE A 136 1.65 20.59 15.50
C ILE A 136 3.09 21.03 15.79
N ARG A 137 3.48 22.24 15.39
CA ARG A 137 4.81 22.79 15.69
C ARG A 137 5.04 22.90 17.21
N GLN A 138 4.09 23.48 17.92
CA GLN A 138 4.17 23.63 19.38
C GLN A 138 4.25 22.28 20.10
N LEU A 139 3.46 21.28 19.66
CA LEU A 139 3.52 19.93 20.21
C LEU A 139 4.89 19.27 19.99
N ARG A 140 5.53 19.49 18.85
CA ARG A 140 6.89 18.97 18.58
C ARG A 140 7.92 19.59 19.52
N GLU A 141 7.84 20.90 19.76
CA GLU A 141 8.72 21.58 20.71
C GLU A 141 8.53 21.07 22.14
N GLN A 142 7.27 20.85 22.56
CA GLN A 142 6.97 20.27 23.87
C GLN A 142 7.51 18.85 24.03
N ILE A 143 7.42 18.02 22.98
CA ILE A 143 8.00 16.67 22.98
C ILE A 143 9.52 16.75 23.20
N GLU A 144 10.22 17.65 22.51
CA GLU A 144 11.66 17.83 22.67
C GLU A 144 12.05 18.23 24.11
N ILE A 145 11.28 19.13 24.73
CA ILE A 145 11.48 19.53 26.13
C ILE A 145 11.35 18.31 27.05
N VAL A 146 10.27 17.54 26.91
CA VAL A 146 10.02 16.36 27.74
C VAL A 146 11.08 15.28 27.53
N GLU A 147 11.59 15.10 26.31
CA GLU A 147 12.67 14.15 26.02
C GLU A 147 13.98 14.55 26.69
N ASN A 148 14.32 15.84 26.68
CA ASN A 148 15.48 16.39 27.36
C ASN A 148 15.37 16.23 28.89
N GLU A 149 14.21 16.52 29.47
CA GLU A 149 13.94 16.28 30.89
C GLU A 149 14.13 14.80 31.24
N ARG A 150 13.55 13.88 30.44
CA ARG A 150 13.69 12.44 30.66
C ARG A 150 15.15 11.99 30.61
N LYS A 151 15.96 12.56 29.71
CA LYS A 151 17.40 12.27 29.62
C LYS A 151 18.14 12.76 30.87
N ASN A 152 17.84 13.97 31.32
CA ASN A 152 18.44 14.55 32.54
C ASN A 152 18.07 13.73 33.78
N THR A 153 16.81 13.31 33.92
CA THR A 153 16.37 12.44 35.01
C THR A 153 17.11 11.10 34.99
N LYS A 154 17.32 10.49 33.82
CA LYS A 154 18.10 9.25 33.71
C LYS A 154 19.55 9.43 34.18
N ILE A 155 20.19 10.53 33.81
CA ILE A 155 21.56 10.85 34.25
C ILE A 155 21.58 11.02 35.78
N ALA A 156 20.63 11.76 36.34
CA ALA A 156 20.53 11.95 37.79
C ALA A 156 20.32 10.63 38.55
N ILE A 157 19.43 9.75 38.06
CA ILE A 157 19.22 8.42 38.65
C ILE A 157 20.49 7.58 38.60
N GLN A 158 21.22 7.62 37.49
CA GLN A 158 22.48 6.88 37.34
C GLN A 158 23.54 7.38 38.33
N ALA A 159 23.71 8.70 38.45
CA ALA A 159 24.63 9.30 39.41
C ALA A 159 24.28 8.92 40.87
N ILE A 160 22.98 8.90 41.23
CA ILE A 160 22.53 8.45 42.56
C ILE A 160 22.85 6.97 42.79
N ARG A 161 22.67 6.11 41.77
CA ARG A 161 23.00 4.68 41.88
C ARG A 161 24.50 4.46 42.08
N GLU A 162 25.33 5.18 41.32
CA GLU A 162 26.79 5.13 41.44
C GLU A 162 27.27 5.62 42.82
N TYR A 163 26.70 6.73 43.31
CA TYR A 163 26.96 7.22 44.66
C TYR A 163 26.57 6.20 45.74
N LYS A 164 25.38 5.60 45.65
CA LYS A 164 24.96 4.55 46.59
C LYS A 164 25.87 3.33 46.57
N LYS A 165 26.33 2.92 45.39
CA LYS A 165 27.24 1.78 45.23
C LYS A 165 28.61 2.09 45.85
N ALA A 166 29.18 3.25 45.53
CA ALA A 166 30.46 3.69 46.11
C ALA A 166 30.40 3.77 47.64
N ASN A 167 29.30 4.29 48.20
CA ASN A 167 29.12 4.34 49.65
C ASN A 167 28.93 2.95 50.29
N ALA A 168 28.21 2.04 49.64
CA ALA A 168 28.07 0.66 50.13
C ALA A 168 29.42 -0.07 50.15
N ASP A 169 30.20 0.07 49.08
CA ASP A 169 31.54 -0.53 48.96
C ASP A 169 32.52 0.05 50.01
N THR A 170 32.39 1.33 50.39
CA THR A 170 33.20 1.93 51.46
C THR A 170 32.80 1.51 52.87
N VAL A 171 31.52 1.20 53.11
CA VAL A 171 31.04 0.74 54.42
C VAL A 171 31.46 -0.72 54.66
N ASP A 172 31.34 -1.59 53.64
CA ASP A 172 31.83 -2.98 53.71
C ASP A 172 33.36 -3.05 53.90
N ALA A 173 34.11 -2.10 53.33
CA ALA A 173 35.56 -2.02 53.52
C ALA A 173 36.00 -1.50 54.90
N MET A 174 35.09 -0.94 55.70
CA MET A 174 35.35 -0.49 57.08
C MET A 174 34.93 -1.53 58.14
N GLU A 175 34.13 -2.53 57.76
CA GLU A 175 33.69 -3.62 58.65
C GLU A 175 34.60 -4.87 58.60
N HIS A 176 35.67 -4.84 57.79
CA HIS A 176 36.73 -5.85 57.70
C HIS A 176 38.10 -5.29 58.09
#